data_AF-A0A2G4SMM5-F1
#
_entry.id   AF-A0A2G4SMM5-F1
#
_cell.length_a   1.000
_cell.length_b   1.000
_cell.length_c   1.000
_cell.angle_alpha   90.00
_cell.angle_beta   90.00
_cell.angle_gamma   90.00
#
_symmetry.space_group_name_H-M   'P 1'
#
loop_
_entity.id
_entity.type
_entity.pdbx_description
1 polymer ?
#
loop_
_entity_poly.entity_id
_entity_poly.type
_entity_poly.pdbx_seq_one_letter_code
_entity_poly.pdbx_strand_id
1 'polypeptide(L)'
;KIKTGKWTPEEDQQLKDAVKQYSAEGWAAIAARVPARSRIQCLQRWKRLCQQADSNILRNTPLTMQEKELLFEGYKIFGADFNTIQKSYLPNRRPEQLQGWWHYNNPSSLDDITRR
;
A
#
# COMPACT_ATOMS: atom_id res chain seq x y z
N LYS A 1 -16.23 13.62 -20.89
CA LYS A 1 -16.60 12.32 -20.25
C LYS A 1 -15.39 11.82 -19.46
N ILE A 2 -15.56 11.44 -18.18
CA ILE A 2 -14.44 10.91 -17.36
C ILE A 2 -14.14 9.47 -17.77
N LYS A 3 -12.87 9.15 -18.00
CA LYS A 3 -12.38 7.82 -18.38
C LYS A 3 -12.34 6.90 -17.15
N THR A 4 -12.93 5.72 -17.29
CA THR A 4 -12.84 4.62 -16.32
C THR A 4 -12.01 3.52 -16.97
N GLY A 5 -10.81 3.23 -16.43
CA GLY A 5 -9.93 2.23 -17.03
C GLY A 5 -8.46 2.36 -16.62
N LYS A 6 -7.64 1.46 -17.17
CA LYS A 6 -6.18 1.40 -16.93
C LYS A 6 -5.53 2.75 -17.23
N TRP A 7 -4.54 3.12 -16.42
CA TRP A 7 -3.69 4.28 -16.66
C TRP A 7 -2.65 3.93 -17.71
N THR A 8 -2.49 4.78 -18.72
CA THR A 8 -1.41 4.67 -19.70
C THR A 8 -0.14 5.34 -19.17
N PRO A 9 1.04 4.99 -19.70
CA PRO A 9 2.29 5.64 -19.31
C PRO A 9 2.27 7.16 -19.52
N GLU A 10 1.59 7.64 -20.56
CA GLU A 10 1.43 9.07 -20.86
C GLU A 10 0.58 9.77 -19.80
N GLU A 11 -0.53 9.14 -19.36
CA GLU A 11 -1.35 9.66 -18.27
C GLU A 11 -0.57 9.70 -16.95
N ASP A 12 0.26 8.69 -16.67
CA ASP A 12 1.13 8.67 -15.50
C ASP A 12 2.19 9.77 -15.56
N GLN A 13 2.76 10.04 -16.74
CA GLN A 13 3.73 11.10 -16.92
C GLN A 13 3.11 12.48 -16.69
N GLN A 14 1.93 12.74 -17.28
CA GLN A 14 1.17 13.97 -17.05
C GLN A 14 0.81 14.15 -15.56
N LEU A 15 0.42 13.08 -14.88
CA LEU A 15 0.15 13.12 -13.45
C LEU A 15 1.41 13.46 -12.63
N LYS A 16 2.56 12.86 -12.95
CA LYS A 16 3.84 13.15 -12.29
C LYS A 16 4.25 14.61 -12.46
N ASP A 17 4.17 15.12 -13.69
CA ASP A 17 4.52 16.50 -14.00
C ASP A 17 3.57 17.49 -13.31
N ALA A 18 2.26 17.20 -13.33
CA ALA A 18 1.26 18.01 -12.67
C ALA A 18 1.42 18.01 -11.14
N VAL A 19 1.75 16.87 -10.51
CA VAL A 19 2.03 16.84 -9.07
C VAL A 19 3.29 17.63 -8.75
N LYS A 20 4.35 17.52 -9.57
CA LYS A 20 5.58 18.28 -9.38
C LYS A 20 5.34 19.78 -9.44
N GLN A 21 4.46 20.24 -10.33
CA GLN A 21 4.22 21.66 -10.57
C GLN A 21 3.13 22.26 -9.67
N TYR A 22 2.05 21.51 -9.38
CA TYR A 22 0.82 22.05 -8.76
C TYR A 22 0.48 21.36 -7.42
N SER A 23 1.41 20.66 -6.78
CA SER A 23 1.16 19.97 -5.49
C SER A 23 0.59 20.89 -4.40
N ALA A 24 1.04 22.16 -4.35
CA ALA A 24 0.56 23.15 -3.39
C ALA A 24 -0.88 23.63 -3.64
N GLU A 25 -1.35 23.54 -4.89
CA GLU A 25 -2.70 23.99 -5.32
C GLU A 25 -3.76 22.89 -5.16
N GLY A 26 -3.33 21.67 -4.84
CA GLY A 26 -4.19 20.54 -4.54
C GLY A 26 -4.70 19.76 -5.76
N TRP A 27 -5.44 18.69 -5.48
CA TRP A 27 -5.80 17.67 -6.47
C TRP A 27 -6.78 18.12 -7.56
N ALA A 28 -7.51 19.21 -7.35
CA ALA A 28 -8.37 19.79 -8.37
C ALA A 28 -7.54 20.44 -9.49
N ALA A 29 -6.50 21.20 -9.14
CA ALA A 29 -5.57 21.80 -10.10
C ALA A 29 -4.80 20.72 -10.88
N ILE A 30 -4.35 19.67 -10.19
CA ILE A 30 -3.67 18.52 -10.81
C ILE A 30 -4.59 17.82 -11.82
N ALA A 31 -5.85 17.54 -11.45
CA ALA A 31 -6.80 16.86 -12.33
C ALA A 31 -7.15 17.68 -13.59
N ALA A 32 -7.12 19.01 -13.51
CA ALA A 32 -7.32 19.86 -14.68
C ALA A 32 -6.24 19.65 -15.75
N ARG A 33 -5.07 19.10 -15.39
CA ARG A 33 -3.95 18.83 -16.30
C ARG A 33 -3.81 17.37 -16.71
N VAL A 34 -4.66 16.48 -16.17
CA VAL A 34 -4.75 15.09 -16.59
C VAL A 34 -6.13 14.88 -17.24
N PRO A 35 -6.24 15.08 -18.56
CA PRO A 35 -7.51 15.08 -19.27
C PRO A 35 -8.26 13.75 -19.07
N ALA A 36 -9.57 13.84 -18.98
CA ALA A 36 -10.48 12.72 -18.72
C ALA A 36 -10.24 11.94 -17.42
N ARG A 37 -9.38 12.40 -16.49
CA ARG A 37 -9.25 11.83 -15.14
C ARG A 37 -9.81 12.77 -14.09
N SER A 38 -10.49 12.21 -13.09
CA SER A 38 -11.02 12.99 -11.97
C SER A 38 -9.97 13.18 -10.88
N ARG A 39 -10.14 14.20 -10.03
CA ARG A 39 -9.28 14.45 -8.86
C ARG A 39 -9.07 13.22 -7.97
N ILE A 40 -10.12 12.42 -7.78
CA ILE A 40 -10.07 11.22 -6.95
C ILE A 40 -9.22 10.15 -7.62
N GLN A 41 -9.37 9.99 -8.94
CA GLN A 41 -8.55 9.05 -9.72
C GLN A 41 -7.06 9.45 -9.68
N CYS A 42 -6.75 10.73 -9.86
CA CYS A 42 -5.38 11.27 -9.79
C CYS A 42 -4.75 11.00 -8.41
N LEU A 43 -5.47 11.30 -7.32
CA LEU A 43 -5.00 11.04 -5.95
C LEU A 43 -4.72 9.55 -5.71
N GLN A 44 -5.66 8.67 -6.08
CA GLN A 44 -5.51 7.23 -5.90
C GLN A 44 -4.35 6.68 -6.74
N ARG A 45 -4.18 7.16 -7.97
CA ARG A 45 -3.08 6.74 -8.83
C ARG A 45 -1.74 7.19 -8.27
N TRP A 46 -1.63 8.45 -7.82
CA TRP A 46 -0.41 8.97 -7.23
C TRP A 46 0.04 8.15 -6.02
N LYS A 47 -0.87 7.85 -5.08
CA LYS A 47 -0.59 6.95 -3.95
C LYS A 47 -0.02 5.61 -4.41
N ARG A 48 -0.64 4.99 -5.43
CA ARG A 48 -0.14 3.72 -5.98
C ARG A 48 1.24 3.86 -6.62
N LEU A 49 1.51 4.96 -7.32
CA LEU A 49 2.82 5.22 -7.95
C LEU A 49 3.90 5.44 -6.90
N CYS A 50 3.64 6.24 -5.87
CA CYS A 50 4.56 6.44 -4.74
C CYS A 50 4.90 5.11 -4.07
N GLN A 51 3.89 4.30 -3.74
CA GLN A 51 4.14 2.99 -3.15
C GLN A 51 4.92 2.06 -4.09
N GLN A 52 4.78 2.20 -5.42
CA GLN A 52 5.48 1.35 -6.41
C GLN A 52 6.94 1.78 -6.61
N ALA A 53 7.23 3.06 -6.35
CA ALA A 53 8.60 3.57 -6.34
C ALA A 53 9.42 3.02 -5.17
N ASP A 54 8.77 2.52 -4.10
CA ASP A 54 9.40 1.67 -3.08
C ASP A 54 9.69 0.29 -3.70
N SER A 55 10.69 0.22 -4.57
CA SER A 55 11.07 -0.95 -5.40
C SER A 55 11.41 -2.22 -4.61
N ASN A 56 11.50 -2.12 -3.29
CA ASN A 56 11.85 -3.21 -2.38
C ASN A 56 10.61 -3.85 -1.70
N ILE A 57 9.40 -3.29 -1.87
CA ILE A 57 8.19 -3.84 -1.25
C ILE A 57 7.67 -5.03 -2.08
N LEU A 58 7.75 -6.24 -1.51
CA LEU A 58 7.27 -7.49 -2.10
C LEU A 58 5.75 -7.64 -1.91
N ARG A 59 4.97 -7.32 -2.94
CA ARG A 59 3.49 -7.20 -2.84
C ARG A 59 2.69 -8.46 -3.15
N ASN A 60 3.15 -9.25 -4.11
CA ASN A 60 2.42 -10.39 -4.68
C ASN A 60 3.25 -11.69 -4.58
N THR A 61 4.20 -11.73 -3.65
CA THR A 61 5.01 -12.94 -3.43
C THR A 61 4.64 -13.57 -2.09
N PRO A 62 4.59 -14.91 -2.01
CA PRO A 62 4.38 -15.60 -0.74
C PRO A 62 5.44 -15.22 0.30
N LEU A 63 5.10 -15.31 1.58
CA LEU A 63 6.08 -15.24 2.66
C LEU A 63 7.00 -16.46 2.57
N THR A 64 8.32 -16.22 2.64
CA THR A 64 9.32 -17.30 2.74
C THR A 64 9.24 -17.95 4.13
N MET A 65 9.91 -19.08 4.33
CA MET A 65 9.94 -19.74 5.64
C MET A 65 10.55 -18.84 6.72
N GLN A 66 11.69 -18.22 6.41
CA GLN A 66 12.37 -17.29 7.31
C GLN A 66 11.47 -16.11 7.70
N GLU A 67 10.70 -15.56 6.75
CA GLU A 67 9.79 -14.45 7.06
C GLU A 67 8.62 -14.89 7.94
N LYS A 68 8.15 -16.14 7.81
CA LYS A 68 7.13 -16.70 8.70
C LYS A 68 7.68 -16.86 10.11
N GLU A 69 8.90 -17.36 10.26
CA GLU A 69 9.57 -17.45 11.57
C GLU A 69 9.68 -16.08 12.24
N LEU A 70 10.14 -15.07 11.51
CA LEU A 70 10.19 -13.69 12.00
C LEU A 70 8.81 -13.12 12.36
N LEU A 71 7.78 -13.45 11.58
CA LEU A 71 6.40 -13.08 11.89
C LEU A 71 5.92 -13.72 13.20
N PHE A 72 6.22 -15.00 13.44
CA PHE A 72 5.91 -15.67 14.70
C PHE A 72 6.64 -15.03 15.89
N GLU A 73 7.94 -14.76 15.77
CA GLU A 73 8.70 -14.08 16.82
C GLU A 73 8.16 -12.68 17.10
N GLY A 74 7.86 -11.92 16.05
CA GLY A 74 7.24 -10.61 16.18
C GLY A 74 5.87 -10.67 16.87
N TYR A 75 5.04 -11.66 16.55
CA TYR A 75 3.73 -11.83 17.19
C TYR A 75 3.85 -12.19 18.68
N LYS A 76 4.85 -12.99 19.08
CA LYS A 76 5.11 -13.28 20.50
C LYS A 76 5.41 -12.02 21.31
N ILE A 77 6.04 -11.01 20.69
CA ILE A 77 6.47 -9.78 21.35
C ILE A 77 5.41 -8.68 21.26
N PHE A 78 4.82 -8.49 20.07
CA PHE A 78 3.95 -7.35 19.74
C PHE A 78 2.47 -7.71 19.59
N GLY A 79 2.12 -9.00 19.63
CA GLY A 79 0.76 -9.47 19.36
C GLY A 79 0.29 -9.12 17.95
N ALA A 80 -1.00 -8.80 17.79
CA ALA A 80 -1.61 -8.46 16.50
C ALA A 80 -1.22 -7.08 15.93
N ASP A 81 -0.19 -6.41 16.46
CA ASP A 81 0.34 -5.18 15.87
C ASP A 81 1.27 -5.46 14.67
N PHE A 82 0.65 -5.84 13.56
CA PHE A 82 1.35 -6.16 12.31
C PHE A 82 2.10 -4.97 11.71
N ASN A 83 1.75 -3.72 12.07
CA ASN A 83 2.52 -2.55 11.63
C ASN A 83 3.87 -2.48 12.34
N THR A 84 3.88 -2.73 13.66
CA THR A 84 5.12 -2.77 14.45
C THR A 84 5.98 -3.97 14.07
N ILE A 85 5.37 -5.14 13.82
CA ILE A 85 6.09 -6.33 13.33
C ILE A 85 6.72 -6.06 11.96
N GLN A 86 5.97 -5.47 11.03
CA GLN A 86 6.47 -5.14 9.69
C GLN A 86 7.68 -4.22 9.76
N LYS A 87 7.59 -3.12 10.52
CA LYS A 87 8.69 -2.16 10.66
C LYS A 87 9.93 -2.78 11.31
N SER A 88 9.75 -3.69 12.26
CA SER A 88 10.85 -4.26 13.05
C SER A 88 11.56 -5.41 12.33
N TYR A 89 10.80 -6.29 11.68
CA TYR A 89 11.34 -7.56 11.15
C TYR A 89 11.22 -7.71 9.64
N LEU A 90 10.22 -7.10 9.02
CA LEU A 90 9.84 -7.38 7.63
C LEU A 90 9.62 -6.07 6.84
N PRO A 91 10.64 -5.18 6.74
CA PRO A 91 10.48 -3.84 6.17
C PRO A 91 10.08 -3.86 4.69
N ASN A 92 10.40 -4.95 3.99
CA ASN A 92 10.08 -5.17 2.59
C ASN A 92 8.70 -5.84 2.38
N ARG A 93 7.97 -6.15 3.45
CA ARG A 93 6.61 -6.69 3.39
C ARG A 93 5.58 -5.64 3.75
N ARG A 94 4.35 -5.88 3.32
CA ARG A 94 3.20 -5.05 3.71
C ARG A 94 2.52 -5.65 4.95
N PRO A 95 2.08 -4.84 5.92
CA PRO A 95 1.42 -5.33 7.12
C PRO A 95 0.16 -6.15 6.80
N GLU A 96 -0.58 -5.80 5.74
CA GLU A 96 -1.77 -6.55 5.31
C GLU A 96 -1.43 -7.97 4.83
N GLN A 97 -0.22 -8.17 4.28
CA GLN A 97 0.25 -9.50 3.89
C GLN A 97 0.54 -10.36 5.13
N LEU A 98 1.13 -9.77 6.17
CA LEU A 98 1.41 -10.46 7.43
C LEU A 98 0.11 -10.83 8.13
N GLN A 99 -0.79 -9.86 8.28
CA GLN A 99 -2.10 -10.04 8.91
C GLN A 99 -2.93 -11.10 8.17
N GLY A 100 -3.02 -11.03 6.84
CA GLY A 100 -3.79 -11.98 6.05
C GLY A 100 -3.23 -13.40 6.15
N TRP A 101 -1.92 -13.56 6.10
CA TRP A 101 -1.29 -14.87 6.30
C TRP A 101 -1.53 -15.39 7.72
N TRP A 102 -1.38 -14.54 8.74
CA TRP A 102 -1.57 -14.92 10.13
C TRP A 102 -2.99 -15.45 10.39
N HIS A 103 -4.02 -14.69 10.01
CA HIS A 103 -5.41 -15.08 10.21
C HIS A 103 -5.80 -16.35 9.44
N TYR A 104 -5.28 -16.53 8.22
CA TYR A 104 -5.53 -17.73 7.44
C TYR A 104 -4.99 -19.00 8.11
N ASN A 105 -3.82 -18.91 8.76
CA ASN A 105 -3.18 -20.06 9.41
C ASN A 105 -3.55 -20.20 10.90
N ASN A 106 -4.11 -19.15 11.51
CA ASN A 106 -4.46 -19.10 12.93
C ASN A 106 -5.90 -18.58 13.11
N PRO A 107 -6.93 -19.34 12.69
CA PRO A 107 -8.32 -18.88 12.66
C PRO A 107 -8.90 -18.51 14.04
N SER A 108 -8.36 -19.06 15.13
CA SER A 108 -8.78 -18.72 16.51
C SER A 108 -8.21 -17.38 17.03
N SER A 109 -7.35 -16.69 16.28
CA SER A 109 -6.75 -15.41 16.68
C SER A 109 -7.66 -14.19 16.46
N LEU A 110 -8.85 -14.38 15.87
CA LEU A 110 -9.82 -13.31 15.63
C LEU A 110 -10.39 -12.70 16.92
N ASP A 111 -10.32 -13.42 18.05
CA ASP A 111 -10.84 -12.96 19.34
C ASP A 111 -10.00 -11.83 19.96
N ASP A 112 -8.70 -11.72 19.62
CA ASP A 112 -7.82 -10.65 20.15
C ASP A 112 -8.04 -9.28 19.51
N ILE A 113 -8.77 -9.20 18.38
CA ILE A 113 -9.06 -7.93 17.69
C ILE A 113 -10.12 -7.10 18.45
N THR A 114 -10.86 -7.71 19.37
CA THR A 114 -11.96 -7.05 20.10
C THR A 114 -11.61 -6.55 21.51
N ARG A 115 -10.37 -6.72 21.98
CA ARG A 115 -9.93 -6.18 23.27
C ARG A 115 -9.02 -4.97 23.08
N ARG A 116 -9.63 -3.82 22.76
CA ARG A 116 -9.10 -2.50 23.09
C ARG A 116 -10.14 -1.72 23.87
#